data_AF-A0A969RL58-F1
#
_entry.id   AF-A0A969RL58-F1
#
_cell.length_a   1.000
_cell.length_b   1.000
_cell.length_c   1.000
_cell.angle_alpha   90.00
_cell.angle_beta   90.00
_cell.angle_gamma   90.00
#
_symmetry.space_group_name_H-M   'P 1'
#
loop_
_entity.id
_entity.type
_entity.pdbx_description
1 polymer ?
#
loop_
_entity_poly.entity_id
_entity_poly.type
_entity_poly.pdbx_seq_one_letter_code
_entity_poly.pdbx_strand_id
1 'polypeptide(L)'
;MDLIKEIIGLIKDLAWPLTILTISILFRKPLTSILLTLLPLDEKKQRNLKLKMGHFELESQVVAKVQERAEAIAKEPDLTKRLAMAKEPFLVEDALKVISPIQLAALEGLYKRKIDNAFYINWYQKMDGVDPSTYSELYKLGLIAGAPMYDGDEMAWMTPVGIALLERLQGSKDLKKIDTSQ
;
A
#
# COMPACT_ATOMS: atom_id res chain seq x y z
N MET A 1 -3.65 11.87 -70.52
CA MET A 1 -3.30 12.71 -69.35
C MET A 1 -3.80 12.09 -68.04
N ASP A 2 -4.76 11.17 -68.10
CA ASP A 2 -5.36 10.52 -66.91
C ASP A 2 -4.50 9.40 -66.33
N LEU A 3 -3.79 8.65 -67.17
CA LEU A 3 -2.90 7.55 -66.75
C LEU A 3 -1.76 8.01 -65.82
N ILE A 4 -1.20 9.20 -66.08
CA ILE A 4 -0.15 9.79 -65.24
C ILE A 4 -0.74 10.27 -63.91
N LYS A 5 -1.98 10.77 -63.89
CA LYS A 5 -2.66 11.17 -62.65
C LYS A 5 -3.02 9.96 -61.79
N GLU A 6 -3.44 8.85 -62.39
CA GLU A 6 -3.71 7.60 -61.67
C GLU A 6 -2.44 7.01 -61.04
N ILE A 7 -1.31 7.01 -61.77
CA ILE A 7 -0.02 6.55 -61.24
C ILE A 7 0.45 7.45 -60.08
N ILE A 8 0.28 8.77 -60.20
CA ILE A 8 0.62 9.72 -59.11
C ILE A 8 -0.31 9.54 -57.91
N GLY A 9 -1.59 9.23 -58.14
CA GLY A 9 -2.55 8.89 -57.09
C GLY A 9 -2.14 7.63 -56.33
N LEU A 10 -1.79 6.57 -57.06
CA LEU A 10 -1.30 5.31 -56.50
C LEU A 10 0.01 5.48 -55.71
N ILE A 11 0.92 6.32 -56.20
CA ILE A 11 2.18 6.63 -55.49
C ILE A 11 1.90 7.41 -54.20
N LYS A 12 0.93 8.34 -54.20
CA LYS A 12 0.52 9.06 -52.98
C LYS A 12 -0.14 8.14 -51.96
N ASP A 13 -0.97 7.22 -52.40
CA ASP A 13 -1.66 6.27 -51.53
C ASP A 13 -0.70 5.21 -50.95
N LEU A 14 0.36 4.83 -51.68
CA LEU A 14 1.42 3.97 -51.16
C LEU A 14 2.47 4.71 -50.32
N ALA A 15 2.66 6.01 -50.53
CA ALA A 15 3.67 6.79 -49.80
C ALA A 15 3.40 6.78 -48.30
N TRP A 16 2.13 6.92 -47.88
CA TRP A 16 1.76 6.99 -46.47
C TRP A 16 2.02 5.68 -45.70
N PRO A 17 1.57 4.50 -46.18
CA PRO A 17 1.97 3.21 -45.62
C PRO A 17 3.48 3.01 -45.57
N LEU A 18 4.21 3.41 -46.62
CA LEU A 18 5.66 3.25 -46.67
C LEU A 18 6.36 4.15 -45.65
N THR A 19 5.90 5.39 -45.46
CA THR A 19 6.40 6.29 -44.41
C THR A 19 6.11 5.77 -43.01
N ILE A 20 4.92 5.23 -42.75
CA ILE A 20 4.59 4.62 -41.46
C ILE A 20 5.50 3.43 -41.19
N LEU A 21 5.73 2.59 -42.20
CA LEU A 21 6.60 1.41 -42.09
C LEU A 21 8.06 1.83 -41.82
N THR A 22 8.57 2.83 -42.54
CA THR A 22 9.94 3.33 -42.34
C THR A 22 10.11 4.02 -40.99
N ILE A 23 9.15 4.83 -40.55
CA ILE A 23 9.14 5.41 -39.18
C ILE A 23 9.10 4.28 -38.15
N SER A 24 8.24 3.28 -38.31
CA SER A 24 8.12 2.16 -37.38
C SER A 24 9.41 1.32 -37.29
N ILE A 25 10.15 1.17 -38.40
CA ILE A 25 11.43 0.45 -38.43
C ILE A 25 12.56 1.31 -37.85
N LEU A 26 12.67 2.60 -38.22
CA LEU A 26 13.72 3.50 -37.71
C LEU A 26 13.56 3.78 -36.22
N PHE A 27 12.32 3.95 -35.74
CA PHE A 27 12.03 4.24 -34.35
C PHE A 27 11.89 2.99 -33.49
N ARG A 28 12.01 1.77 -34.05
CA ARG A 28 11.90 0.52 -33.28
C ARG A 28 12.92 0.42 -32.14
N LYS A 29 14.15 0.87 -32.36
CA LYS A 29 15.23 0.87 -31.35
C LYS A 29 15.05 1.95 -30.26
N PRO A 30 14.76 3.22 -30.58
CA PRO A 30 14.51 4.22 -29.55
C PRO A 30 13.19 3.96 -28.80
N LEU A 31 12.13 3.47 -29.46
CA LEU A 31 10.87 3.12 -28.77
C LEU A 31 11.03 1.97 -27.78
N THR A 32 11.78 0.92 -28.11
CA THR A 32 12.06 -0.15 -27.13
C THR A 32 12.93 0.36 -26.00
N SER A 33 13.93 1.21 -26.27
CA SER A 33 14.74 1.85 -25.22
C SER A 33 13.93 2.77 -24.32
N ILE A 34 12.97 3.52 -24.86
CA ILE A 34 12.05 4.41 -24.12
C ILE A 34 11.04 3.59 -23.32
N LEU A 35 10.48 2.51 -23.90
CA LEU A 35 9.62 1.57 -23.19
C LEU A 35 10.37 0.84 -22.07
N LEU A 36 11.63 0.47 -22.27
CA LEU A 36 12.51 -0.15 -21.26
C LEU A 36 12.99 0.86 -20.20
N THR A 37 12.96 2.17 -20.48
CA THR A 37 13.23 3.21 -19.45
C THR A 37 11.97 3.62 -18.69
N LEU A 38 10.78 3.52 -19.31
CA LEU A 38 9.49 3.75 -18.67
C LEU A 38 8.99 2.54 -17.88
N LEU A 39 9.31 1.32 -18.31
CA LEU A 39 9.11 0.10 -17.53
C LEU A 39 10.32 -0.06 -16.59
N PRO A 40 10.16 0.04 -15.27
CA PRO A 40 11.28 -0.19 -14.37
C PRO A 40 11.70 -1.65 -14.50
N LEU A 41 12.82 -1.91 -15.15
CA LEU A 41 13.46 -3.24 -15.20
C LEU A 41 14.27 -3.53 -13.93
N ASP A 42 14.55 -2.49 -13.15
CA ASP A 42 15.13 -2.64 -11.81
C ASP A 42 14.07 -3.21 -10.87
N GLU A 43 14.31 -4.40 -10.33
CA GLU A 43 13.47 -5.02 -9.29
C GLU A 43 13.22 -4.06 -8.11
N LYS A 44 14.22 -3.23 -7.79
CA LYS A 44 14.12 -2.17 -6.76
C LYS A 44 13.07 -1.12 -7.11
N LYS A 45 13.02 -0.67 -8.37
CA LYS A 45 12.04 0.33 -8.85
C LYS A 45 10.64 -0.29 -9.01
N GLN A 46 10.54 -1.56 -9.40
CA GLN A 46 9.24 -2.27 -9.41
C GLN A 46 8.66 -2.45 -8.00
N ARG A 47 9.49 -2.75 -7.00
CA ARG A 47 9.06 -2.81 -5.59
C ARG A 47 8.53 -1.46 -5.11
N ASN A 48 9.22 -0.36 -5.39
CA ASN A 48 8.75 0.98 -5.03
C ASN A 48 7.41 1.34 -5.71
N LEU A 49 7.20 0.92 -6.95
CA LEU A 49 5.93 1.14 -7.65
C LEU A 49 4.79 0.29 -7.05
N LYS A 50 5.07 -0.96 -6.69
CA LYS A 50 4.13 -1.83 -5.95
C LYS A 50 3.78 -1.28 -4.57
N LEU A 51 4.77 -0.73 -3.84
CA LEU A 51 4.55 -0.10 -2.54
C LEU A 51 3.69 1.16 -2.67
N LYS A 52 3.95 2.02 -3.67
CA LYS A 52 3.13 3.22 -3.93
C LYS A 52 1.70 2.88 -4.37
N MET A 53 1.53 1.87 -5.22
CA MET A 53 0.19 1.39 -5.61
C MET A 53 -0.55 0.78 -4.42
N GLY A 54 0.16 0.00 -3.57
CA GLY A 54 -0.41 -0.52 -2.33
C GLY A 54 -0.81 0.58 -1.34
N HIS A 55 -0.04 1.67 -1.26
CA HIS A 55 -0.39 2.84 -0.43
C HIS A 55 -1.68 3.52 -0.93
N PHE A 56 -1.82 3.69 -2.25
CA PHE A 56 -3.03 4.27 -2.84
C PHE A 56 -4.28 3.36 -2.67
N GLU A 57 -4.12 2.05 -2.83
CA GLU A 57 -5.18 1.08 -2.53
C GLU A 57 -5.60 1.15 -1.05
N LEU A 58 -4.65 1.33 -0.15
CA LEU A 58 -4.94 1.50 1.28
C LEU A 58 -5.70 2.79 1.55
N GLU A 59 -5.25 3.92 1.03
CA GLU A 59 -5.95 5.20 1.20
C GLU A 59 -7.39 5.12 0.68
N SER A 60 -7.61 4.54 -0.50
CA SER A 60 -8.97 4.41 -1.06
C SER A 60 -9.89 3.50 -0.22
N GLN A 61 -9.38 2.37 0.28
CA GLN A 61 -10.15 1.46 1.14
C GLN A 61 -10.40 2.06 2.53
N VAL A 62 -9.42 2.77 3.08
CA VAL A 62 -9.54 3.46 4.37
C VAL A 62 -10.62 4.54 4.27
N VAL A 63 -10.65 5.34 3.21
CA VAL A 63 -11.67 6.39 3.02
C VAL A 63 -13.08 5.79 2.97
N ALA A 64 -13.30 4.72 2.21
CA ALA A 64 -14.61 4.07 2.13
C ALA A 64 -15.07 3.52 3.49
N LYS A 65 -14.16 2.87 4.24
CA LYS A 65 -14.46 2.29 5.56
C LYS A 65 -14.68 3.35 6.63
N VAL A 66 -13.92 4.45 6.58
CA VAL A 66 -14.12 5.59 7.48
C VAL A 66 -15.49 6.20 7.25
N GLN A 67 -15.93 6.31 5.99
CA GLN A 67 -17.25 6.83 5.66
C GLN A 67 -18.38 5.91 6.17
N GLU A 68 -18.27 4.60 5.97
CA GLU A 68 -19.24 3.61 6.47
C GLU A 68 -19.36 3.66 8.00
N ARG A 69 -18.24 3.72 8.72
CA ARG A 69 -18.24 3.79 10.19
C ARG A 69 -18.72 5.16 10.70
N ALA A 70 -18.43 6.25 10.01
CA ALA A 70 -18.97 7.57 10.33
C ALA A 70 -20.50 7.60 10.19
N GLU A 71 -21.06 6.96 9.16
CA GLU A 71 -22.50 6.78 9.03
C GLU A 71 -23.09 5.91 10.13
N ALA A 72 -22.42 4.84 10.52
CA ALA A 72 -22.86 3.98 11.63
C ALA A 72 -22.90 4.75 12.96
N ILE A 73 -21.89 5.59 13.24
CA ILE A 73 -21.87 6.48 14.40
C ILE A 73 -23.03 7.47 14.33
N ALA A 74 -23.28 8.09 13.16
CA ALA A 74 -24.36 9.04 12.99
C ALA A 74 -25.76 8.43 13.20
N LYS A 75 -25.94 7.16 12.80
CA LYS A 75 -27.20 6.42 12.90
C LYS A 75 -27.45 5.80 14.29
N GLU A 76 -26.45 5.68 15.17
CA GLU A 76 -26.58 5.07 16.50
C GLU A 76 -27.42 5.95 17.45
N PRO A 77 -28.61 5.52 17.92
CA PRO A 77 -29.51 6.37 18.72
C PRO A 77 -29.03 6.67 20.14
N ASP A 78 -28.20 5.82 20.74
CA ASP A 78 -27.65 6.05 22.10
C ASP A 78 -26.42 6.95 22.07
N LEU A 79 -26.50 8.09 22.77
CA LEU A 79 -25.47 9.11 22.83
C LEU A 79 -24.18 8.62 23.51
N THR A 80 -24.29 7.75 24.52
CA THR A 80 -23.14 7.18 25.24
C THR A 80 -22.40 6.19 24.36
N LYS A 81 -23.14 5.31 23.70
CA LYS A 81 -22.60 4.32 22.77
C LYS A 81 -21.99 4.98 21.53
N ARG A 82 -22.64 6.02 21.00
CA ARG A 82 -22.12 6.85 19.90
C ARG A 82 -20.77 7.49 20.26
N LEU A 83 -20.64 8.01 21.47
CA LEU A 83 -19.42 8.64 21.95
C LEU A 83 -18.29 7.62 22.17
N ALA A 84 -18.62 6.40 22.61
CA ALA A 84 -17.67 5.30 22.69
C ALA A 84 -17.18 4.87 21.29
N MET A 85 -18.09 4.72 20.33
CA MET A 85 -17.76 4.36 18.95
C MET A 85 -16.91 5.41 18.23
N ALA A 86 -17.11 6.70 18.54
CA ALA A 86 -16.32 7.80 17.98
C ALA A 86 -14.91 7.92 18.59
N LYS A 87 -14.71 7.42 19.82
CA LYS A 87 -13.39 7.43 20.49
C LYS A 87 -12.49 6.30 20.03
N GLU A 88 -13.05 5.20 19.53
CA GLU A 88 -12.26 4.09 19.03
C GLU A 88 -11.62 4.45 17.68
N PRO A 89 -10.31 4.17 17.48
CA PRO A 89 -9.70 4.31 16.18
C PRO A 89 -10.45 3.46 15.14
N PHE A 90 -10.65 4.05 13.95
CA PHE A 90 -11.21 3.36 12.81
C PHE A 90 -10.35 2.11 12.51
N LEU A 91 -10.97 0.99 12.09
CA LEU A 91 -10.31 -0.26 11.66
C LEU A 91 -9.76 -1.22 12.75
N VAL A 92 -9.83 -0.92 14.05
CA VAL A 92 -9.32 -1.83 15.10
C VAL A 92 -10.02 -3.21 15.10
N GLU A 93 -11.35 -3.22 15.02
CA GLU A 93 -12.18 -4.44 14.97
C GLU A 93 -11.85 -5.32 13.74
N ASP A 94 -11.59 -4.70 12.59
CA ASP A 94 -11.27 -5.41 11.36
C ASP A 94 -9.85 -5.99 11.42
N ALA A 95 -8.90 -5.21 11.92
CA ALA A 95 -7.54 -5.68 12.11
C ALA A 95 -7.48 -6.86 13.09
N LEU A 96 -8.28 -6.86 14.16
CA LEU A 96 -8.37 -7.99 15.11
C LEU A 96 -8.82 -9.30 14.46
N LYS A 97 -9.67 -9.26 13.43
CA LYS A 97 -10.17 -10.46 12.75
C LYS A 97 -9.15 -11.08 11.79
N VAL A 98 -8.23 -10.27 11.27
CA VAL A 98 -7.35 -10.66 10.14
C VAL A 98 -5.89 -10.80 10.58
N ILE A 99 -5.48 -10.16 11.68
CA ILE A 99 -4.08 -10.16 12.13
C ILE A 99 -3.60 -11.58 12.47
N SER A 100 -2.46 -11.97 11.88
CA SER A 100 -1.84 -13.26 12.13
C SER A 100 -0.97 -13.26 13.40
N PRO A 101 -0.68 -14.43 14.02
CA PRO A 101 0.20 -14.49 15.18
C PRO A 101 1.61 -13.93 14.93
N ILE A 102 2.13 -14.11 13.71
CA ILE A 102 3.45 -13.60 13.30
C ILE A 102 3.43 -12.07 13.24
N GLN A 103 2.38 -11.49 12.65
CA GLN A 103 2.19 -10.05 12.58
C GLN A 103 2.01 -9.44 13.97
N LEU A 104 1.23 -10.11 14.83
CA LEU A 104 1.03 -9.68 16.21
C LEU A 104 2.34 -9.70 17.01
N ALA A 105 3.16 -10.75 16.87
CA ALA A 105 4.46 -10.82 17.53
C ALA A 105 5.42 -9.72 17.06
N ALA A 106 5.42 -9.41 15.76
CA ALA A 106 6.19 -8.30 15.22
C ALA A 106 5.70 -6.95 15.78
N LEU A 107 4.38 -6.74 15.83
CA LEU A 107 3.78 -5.52 16.38
C LEU A 107 4.05 -5.37 17.89
N GLU A 108 3.96 -6.44 18.68
CA GLU A 108 4.34 -6.46 20.09
C GLU A 108 5.84 -6.15 20.28
N GLY A 109 6.69 -6.67 19.39
CA GLY A 109 8.13 -6.38 19.37
C GLY A 109 8.42 -4.90 19.14
N LEU A 110 7.72 -4.28 18.18
CA LEU A 110 7.80 -2.84 17.92
C LEU A 110 7.31 -2.01 19.12
N TYR A 111 6.19 -2.40 19.73
CA TYR A 111 5.60 -1.68 20.86
C TYR A 111 6.50 -1.67 22.09
N LYS A 112 7.20 -2.78 22.37
CA LYS A 112 8.15 -2.88 23.50
C LYS A 112 9.33 -1.91 23.38
N ARG A 113 9.64 -1.40 22.19
CA ARG A 113 10.74 -0.46 21.98
C ARG A 113 10.49 0.92 22.55
N LYS A 114 9.22 1.25 22.92
CA LYS A 114 8.66 2.35 23.76
C LYS A 114 9.25 3.77 23.73
N ILE A 115 10.47 4.00 23.26
CA ILE A 115 11.22 5.22 23.49
C ILE A 115 10.93 6.25 22.39
N ASP A 116 10.66 5.83 21.14
CA ASP A 116 10.50 6.80 20.03
C ASP A 116 9.24 6.65 19.16
N ASN A 117 8.38 5.63 19.36
CA ASN A 117 7.23 5.27 18.49
C ASN A 117 7.54 5.08 16.99
N ALA A 118 8.70 5.53 16.54
CA ALA A 118 9.22 5.47 15.21
C ALA A 118 10.43 4.54 15.16
N PHE A 119 10.60 3.87 14.03
CA PHE A 119 11.61 2.85 13.81
C PHE A 119 11.95 2.79 12.33
N TYR A 120 13.17 2.36 12.05
CA TYR A 120 13.68 2.24 10.69
C TYR A 120 13.25 0.91 10.07
N ILE A 121 12.76 0.95 8.84
CA ILE A 121 12.49 -0.23 8.01
C ILE A 121 13.36 -0.15 6.76
N ASN A 122 14.13 -1.20 6.50
CA ASN A 122 14.73 -1.45 5.21
C ASN A 122 13.88 -2.48 4.46
N TRP A 123 13.29 -2.10 3.32
CA TRP A 123 12.39 -2.98 2.56
C TRP A 123 13.11 -4.11 1.80
N TYR A 124 14.44 -4.16 1.84
CA TYR A 124 15.26 -5.16 1.16
C TYR A 124 15.87 -6.19 2.11
N GLN A 125 15.88 -5.94 3.42
CA GLN A 125 16.55 -6.79 4.41
C GLN A 125 15.68 -7.07 5.63
N LYS A 126 15.96 -8.19 6.30
CA LYS A 126 15.35 -8.49 7.60
C LYS A 126 15.81 -7.47 8.63
N MET A 127 14.85 -6.88 9.31
CA MET A 127 15.11 -6.01 10.46
C MET A 127 14.70 -6.75 11.70
N ASP A 128 15.65 -6.98 12.61
CA ASP A 128 15.38 -7.60 13.92
C ASP A 128 14.68 -8.96 13.85
N GLY A 129 15.02 -9.74 12.82
CA GLY A 129 14.42 -11.05 12.57
C GLY A 129 13.02 -11.02 11.95
N VAL A 130 12.45 -9.83 11.71
CA VAL A 130 11.15 -9.65 11.03
C VAL A 130 11.38 -9.46 9.52
N ASP A 131 10.62 -10.21 8.74
CA ASP A 131 10.65 -10.15 7.28
C ASP A 131 9.98 -8.85 6.75
N PRO A 132 10.51 -8.23 5.67
CA PRO A 132 9.88 -7.09 5.02
C PRO A 132 8.43 -7.33 4.60
N SER A 133 8.06 -8.58 4.27
CA SER A 133 6.68 -8.93 3.97
C SER A 133 5.75 -8.73 5.17
N THR A 134 6.20 -9.07 6.38
CA THR A 134 5.43 -8.87 7.61
C THR A 134 5.20 -7.38 7.87
N TYR A 135 6.20 -6.53 7.66
CA TYR A 135 6.02 -5.08 7.74
C TYR A 135 5.04 -4.57 6.67
N SER A 136 5.10 -5.10 5.45
CA SER A 136 4.16 -4.73 4.39
C SER A 136 2.72 -5.10 4.75
N GLU A 137 2.51 -6.25 5.37
CA GLU A 137 1.20 -6.67 5.86
C GLU A 137 0.68 -5.81 7.01
N LEU A 138 1.55 -5.46 7.97
CA LEU A 138 1.20 -4.52 9.05
C LEU A 138 0.81 -3.14 8.50
N TYR A 139 1.50 -2.69 7.44
CA TYR A 139 1.18 -1.46 6.73
C TYR A 139 -0.20 -1.55 6.04
N LYS A 140 -0.50 -2.70 5.42
CA LYS A 140 -1.81 -2.96 4.81
C LYS A 140 -2.97 -3.02 5.80
N LEU A 141 -2.70 -3.44 7.03
CA LEU A 141 -3.69 -3.41 8.11
C LEU A 141 -3.82 -2.03 8.75
N GLY A 142 -3.02 -1.04 8.30
CA GLY A 142 -3.01 0.31 8.87
C GLY A 142 -2.48 0.36 10.31
N LEU A 143 -1.74 -0.67 10.75
CA LEU A 143 -1.22 -0.79 12.12
C LEU A 143 0.12 -0.07 12.28
N ILE A 144 0.85 0.08 11.18
CA ILE A 144 2.04 0.91 11.07
C ILE A 144 1.89 1.82 9.85
N ALA A 145 2.52 2.98 9.90
CA ALA A 145 2.66 3.91 8.79
C ALA A 145 4.11 4.35 8.71
N GLY A 146 4.50 5.06 7.65
CA GLY A 146 5.86 5.53 7.53
C GLY A 146 6.05 6.60 6.47
N ALA A 147 7.23 7.22 6.52
CA ALA A 147 7.67 8.23 5.58
C ALA A 147 8.94 7.76 4.87
N PRO A 148 8.98 7.82 3.52
CA PRO A 148 10.11 7.33 2.76
C PRO A 148 11.37 8.13 3.08
N MET A 149 12.49 7.43 3.18
CA MET A 149 13.84 7.97 3.28
C MET A 149 14.65 7.65 2.02
N TYR A 150 15.95 7.94 2.05
CA TYR A 150 16.86 7.63 0.94
C TYR A 150 16.96 6.11 0.71
N ASP A 151 17.23 5.71 -0.54
CA ASP A 151 17.56 4.34 -0.96
C ASP A 151 16.54 3.24 -0.62
N GLY A 152 15.26 3.60 -0.48
CA GLY A 152 14.19 2.63 -0.23
C GLY A 152 14.09 2.20 1.23
N ASP A 153 14.67 3.00 2.12
CA ASP A 153 14.44 2.95 3.55
C ASP A 153 13.20 3.75 3.92
N GLU A 154 12.62 3.45 5.08
CA GLU A 154 11.44 4.14 5.59
C GLU A 154 11.59 4.39 7.09
N MET A 155 11.27 5.61 7.52
CA MET A 155 11.03 5.88 8.93
C MET A 155 9.57 5.57 9.21
N ALA A 156 9.31 4.42 9.81
CA ALA A 156 7.98 3.96 10.14
C ALA A 156 7.62 4.29 11.58
N TRP A 157 6.34 4.29 11.92
CA TRP A 157 5.83 4.45 13.27
C TRP A 157 4.57 3.61 13.47
N MET A 158 4.25 3.31 14.72
CA MET A 158 2.99 2.64 15.06
C MET A 158 1.83 3.62 14.97
N THR A 159 0.75 3.24 14.28
CA THR A 159 -0.44 4.09 14.19
C THR A 159 -1.26 4.01 15.48
N PRO A 160 -2.17 4.97 15.73
CA PRO A 160 -3.14 4.86 16.83
C PRO A 160 -3.99 3.58 16.77
N VAL A 161 -4.23 3.04 15.57
CA VAL A 161 -4.94 1.76 15.35
C VAL A 161 -4.09 0.60 15.85
N GLY A 162 -2.79 0.57 15.52
CA GLY A 162 -1.86 -0.45 15.99
C GLY A 162 -1.72 -0.47 17.51
N ILE A 163 -1.64 0.71 18.13
CA ILE A 163 -1.56 0.85 19.59
C ILE A 163 -2.85 0.35 20.24
N ALA A 164 -4.01 0.84 19.81
CA ALA A 164 -5.30 0.45 20.38
C ALA A 164 -5.60 -1.05 20.23
N LEU A 165 -5.17 -1.67 19.12
CA LEU A 165 -5.28 -3.11 18.92
C LEU A 165 -4.46 -3.89 19.96
N LEU A 166 -3.22 -3.47 20.21
CA LEU A 166 -2.37 -4.11 21.21
C LEU A 166 -2.91 -3.94 22.62
N GLU A 167 -3.36 -2.73 22.98
CA GLU A 167 -3.94 -2.46 24.30
C GLU A 167 -5.19 -3.32 24.55
N ARG A 168 -6.05 -3.46 23.54
CA ARG A 168 -7.25 -4.32 23.64
C ARG A 168 -6.90 -5.80 23.80
N LEU A 169 -5.86 -6.28 23.09
CA LEU A 169 -5.38 -7.66 23.24
C LEU A 169 -4.68 -7.92 24.58
N GLN A 170 -3.91 -6.95 25.09
CA GLN A 170 -3.26 -7.05 26.39
C GLN A 170 -4.29 -7.02 27.53
N GLY A 171 -5.24 -6.09 27.49
CA GLY A 171 -6.37 -6.06 28.44
C GLY A 171 -7.20 -7.35 28.41
N SER A 172 -7.38 -7.97 27.23
CA SER A 172 -8.05 -9.28 27.12
C SER A 172 -7.21 -10.44 27.68
N LYS A 173 -5.88 -10.40 27.56
CA LYS A 173 -4.97 -11.40 28.13
C LYS A 173 -4.95 -11.31 29.66
N ASP A 174 -5.00 -10.10 30.21
CA ASP A 174 -5.02 -9.87 31.66
C ASP A 174 -6.36 -10.30 32.28
N LEU A 175 -7.49 -10.08 31.60
CA LEU A 175 -8.79 -10.59 32.01
C LEU A 175 -8.85 -12.14 32.06
N LYS A 176 -8.27 -12.83 31.06
CA LYS A 176 -8.23 -14.31 31.05
C LYS A 176 -7.37 -14.92 32.16
N LYS A 177 -6.33 -14.23 32.62
CA LYS A 177 -5.50 -14.70 33.75
C LYS A 177 -6.23 -14.65 35.08
N ILE A 178 -7.15 -13.69 35.23
CA ILE A 178 -7.96 -13.53 36.43
C ILE A 178 -8.96 -14.69 36.55
N ASP A 179 -9.59 -15.10 35.44
CA ASP A 179 -10.55 -16.21 35.41
C ASP A 179 -9.92 -17.60 35.64
N THR A 180 -8.64 -17.80 35.31
CA THR A 180 -7.94 -19.08 35.53
C THR A 180 -7.29 -19.21 36.92
N SER A 181 -7.45 -18.19 37.77
CA SER A 181 -6.85 -18.15 39.12
C SER A 181 -7.86 -18.44 40.25
N GLN A 182 -9.01 -19.02 39.91
CA GLN A 182 -9.98 -19.60 40.86
C GLN A 182 -9.94 -21.12 40.77
#